data_AF-A0A848B0B5-F1
#
_entry.id   AF-A0A848B0B5-F1
#
_cell.length_a   1.000
_cell.length_b   1.000
_cell.length_c   1.000
_cell.angle_alpha   90.00
_cell.angle_beta   90.00
_cell.angle_gamma   90.00
#
_symmetry.space_group_name_H-M   'P 1'
#
loop_
_entity.id
_entity.type
_entity.pdbx_description
1 polymer ?
#
loop_
_entity_poly.entity_id
_entity_poly.type
_entity_poly.pdbx_seq_one_letter_code
_entity_poly.pdbx_strand_id
1 'polypeptide(L)' 'MDYKYDNDCSFIKAWRVYLKKTQKEVAEALGITQGAYSQIENAESNQKGTLEKVGRVLGLEVGQLTLDD' A
#
# COMPACT_ATOMS: atom_id res chain seq x y z
N MET A 1 21.24 18.44 -9.67
CA MET A 1 20.82 17.07 -9.97
C MET A 1 19.38 16.96 -9.53
N ASP A 2 18.47 17.07 -10.49
CA ASP A 2 17.04 16.97 -10.27
C ASP A 2 16.71 15.48 -10.16
N TYR A 3 16.85 14.91 -8.96
CA TYR A 3 16.41 13.55 -8.69
C TYR A 3 14.88 13.57 -8.73
N LYS A 4 14.31 13.37 -9.91
CA LYS A 4 12.92 12.91 -10.02
C LYS A 4 12.83 11.60 -9.27
N TYR A 5 12.42 11.67 -8.01
CA TYR A 5 11.75 10.55 -7.39
C TYR A 5 10.57 10.24 -8.29
N ASP A 6 10.64 9.15 -9.06
CA ASP A 6 9.43 8.56 -9.62
C ASP A 6 8.56 8.22 -8.41
N ASN A 7 7.66 9.14 -8.07
CA ASN A 7 6.66 9.01 -7.01
C ASN A 7 5.64 7.87 -7.29
N ASP A 8 5.91 7.01 -8.28
CA ASP A 8 5.06 5.92 -8.77
C ASP A 8 5.03 4.70 -7.84
N CYS A 9 5.61 4.79 -6.64
CA CYS A 9 5.58 3.73 -5.65
C CYS A 9 5.09 4.28 -4.31
N SER A 10 3.79 4.09 -4.03
CA SER A 10 3.25 4.30 -2.69
C SER A 10 3.98 3.44 -1.66
N PHE A 11 4.03 3.90 -0.40
CA PHE A 11 4.59 3.11 0.71
C PHE A 11 3.95 1.72 0.82
N ILE A 12 2.65 1.62 0.54
CA ILE A 12 1.92 0.35 0.47
C ILE A 12 2.56 -0.59 -0.55
N LYS A 13 2.82 -0.12 -1.77
CA LYS A 13 3.46 -0.89 -2.85
C LYS A 13 4.90 -1.27 -2.48
N ALA A 14 5.66 -0.34 -1.91
CA ALA A 14 7.03 -0.59 -1.46
C ALA A 14 7.10 -1.72 -0.43
N TRP A 15 6.27 -1.66 0.61
CA TRP A 15 6.20 -2.69 1.64
C TRP A 15 5.71 -4.03 1.10
N ARG A 16 4.68 -4.03 0.24
CA ARG A 16 4.20 -5.26 -0.38
C ARG A 16 5.31 -5.98 -1.14
N VAL A 17 6.08 -5.24 -1.96
CA VAL A 17 7.21 -5.80 -2.73
C VAL A 17 8.32 -6.29 -1.81
N TYR A 18 8.66 -5.53 -0.77
CA TYR A 18 9.65 -5.95 0.25
C TYR A 18 9.26 -7.26 0.93
N LEU A 19 7.97 -7.41 1.26
CA LEU A 19 7.39 -8.63 1.84
C LEU A 19 7.14 -9.75 0.82
N LYS A 20 7.53 -9.55 -0.45
CA LYS A 20 7.38 -10.51 -1.55
C LYS A 20 5.94 -10.98 -1.78
N LYS A 21 4.96 -10.10 -1.56
CA LYS A 21 3.54 -10.36 -1.80
C LYS A 21 3.11 -9.80 -3.16
N THR A 22 2.20 -10.49 -3.83
CA THR A 22 1.51 -10.03 -5.03
C THR A 22 0.30 -9.18 -4.67
N GLN A 23 -0.17 -8.34 -5.60
CA GLN A 23 -1.41 -7.60 -5.41
C GLN A 23 -2.61 -8.52 -5.17
N LYS A 24 -2.63 -9.68 -5.83
CA LYS A 24 -3.69 -10.68 -5.70
C LYS A 24 -3.74 -11.26 -4.28
N GLU A 25 -2.61 -11.67 -3.72
CA GLU A 25 -2.55 -12.22 -2.35
C GLU A 25 -3.01 -11.21 -1.30
N VAL A 26 -2.62 -9.94 -1.42
CA VAL A 26 -3.05 -8.90 -0.47
C VAL A 26 -4.54 -8.59 -0.65
N ALA A 27 -5.02 -8.51 -1.90
CA ALA A 27 -6.44 -8.30 -2.18
C ALA A 27 -7.33 -9.43 -1.62
N GLU A 28 -6.92 -10.69 -1.78
CA GLU A 28 -7.61 -11.86 -1.24
C GLU A 28 -7.67 -11.79 0.30
N ALA A 29 -6.56 -11.46 0.96
CA ALA A 29 -6.52 -11.30 2.42
C ALA A 29 -7.39 -10.12 2.94
N LEU A 30 -7.58 -9.09 2.10
CA LEU A 30 -8.47 -7.95 2.39
C LEU A 30 -9.94 -8.22 2.02
N GLY A 31 -10.24 -9.32 1.31
CA GLY A 31 -11.58 -9.60 0.81
C GLY A 31 -12.04 -8.67 -0.31
N ILE A 32 -11.11 -8.14 -1.12
CA ILE A 32 -11.39 -7.24 -2.24
C ILE A 32 -10.81 -7.77 -3.56
N THR A 33 -11.14 -7.14 -4.68
CA THR A 33 -10.57 -7.53 -5.98
C THR A 33 -9.12 -7.03 -6.12
N GLN A 34 -8.31 -7.71 -6.93
CA GLN A 34 -6.96 -7.24 -7.27
C GLN A 34 -6.97 -5.82 -7.85
N GLY A 35 -7.97 -5.49 -8.68
CA GLY A 35 -8.14 -4.15 -9.24
C GLY A 35 -8.42 -3.08 -8.18
N ALA A 36 -9.25 -3.39 -7.18
CA ALA A 36 -9.49 -2.48 -6.06
C ALA A 36 -8.22 -2.25 -5.22
N TYR A 37 -7.43 -3.30 -4.98
CA TYR A 37 -6.14 -3.15 -4.31
C TYR A 37 -5.13 -2.35 -5.16
N SER A 38 -5.12 -2.54 -6.48
CA SER A 38 -4.30 -1.71 -7.37
C SER A 38 -4.67 -0.22 -7.26
N GLN A 39 -5.96 0.12 -7.15
CA GLN A 39 -6.36 1.51 -6.92
C GLN A 39 -5.85 2.05 -5.58
N ILE A 40 -5.86 1.24 -4.51
CA ILE A 40 -5.28 1.61 -3.21
C ILE A 40 -3.78 1.92 -3.34
N GLU A 41 -3.03 1.12 -4.11
CA GLU A 41 -1.60 1.34 -4.32
C GLU A 41 -1.26 2.58 -5.15
N ASN A 42 -2.17 3.04 -6.00
CA ASN A 42 -1.97 4.18 -6.90
C ASN A 42 -2.71 5.45 -6.43
N ALA A 43 -3.40 5.41 -5.30
CA ALA A 43 -4.05 6.58 -4.73
C ALA A 43 -3.00 7.55 -4.16
N GLU A 44 -3.19 8.86 -4.40
CA GLU A 44 -2.32 9.91 -3.84
C GLU A 44 -2.33 9.90 -2.30
N SER A 45 -3.49 9.60 -1.70
CA SER A 45 -3.64 9.36 -0.26
C SER A 45 -4.74 8.33 -0.02
N ASN A 46 -4.62 7.58 1.07
CA ASN A 46 -5.61 6.59 1.49
C ASN A 46 -6.22 7.00 2.82
N GLN A 47 -7.51 6.73 3.00
CA GLN A 47 -8.18 6.93 4.28
C GLN A 47 -7.54 6.06 5.37
N LYS A 48 -7.51 6.57 6.61
CA LYS A 48 -6.96 5.85 7.77
C LYS A 48 -7.48 4.41 7.90
N GLY A 49 -8.79 4.20 7.74
CA GLY A 49 -9.37 2.84 7.83
C GLY A 49 -8.89 1.88 6.73
N THR A 50 -8.51 2.39 5.55
CA THR A 50 -7.87 1.58 4.50
C THR A 50 -6.45 1.23 4.90
N LEU A 51 -5.68 2.22 5.39
CA LEU A 51 -4.31 2.01 5.89
C LEU A 51 -4.27 1.00 7.03
N GLU A 52 -5.21 1.06 7.98
CA GLU A 52 -5.31 0.11 9.10
C GLU A 52 -5.54 -1.33 8.61
N LYS A 53 -6.43 -1.52 7.64
CA LYS A 53 -6.71 -2.85 7.06
C LYS A 53 -5.49 -3.40 6.32
N VAL A 54 -4.85 -2.56 5.49
CA VAL A 54 -3.65 -2.93 4.74
C VAL A 54 -2.50 -3.24 5.70
N GLY A 55 -2.28 -2.41 6.71
CA GLY A 55 -1.27 -2.61 7.74
C GLY A 55 -1.49 -3.93 8.47
N ARG A 56 -2.72 -4.25 8.86
CA ARG A 56 -3.04 -5.54 9.48
C ARG A 56 -2.71 -6.74 8.60
N VAL A 57 -2.98 -6.68 7.30
CA VAL A 57 -2.68 -7.77 6.35
C VAL A 57 -1.18 -7.92 6.09
N LEU A 58 -0.44 -6.80 6.07
CA LEU A 58 1.01 -6.78 5.86
C LEU A 58 1.83 -6.97 7.14
N GLY A 59 1.21 -6.87 8.32
CA GLY A 59 1.89 -6.91 9.61
C GLY A 59 2.64 -5.62 9.94
N LEU A 60 2.07 -4.47 9.58
CA LEU A 60 2.67 -3.14 9.69
C LEU A 60 1.75 -2.18 10.47
N GLU A 61 2.35 -1.18 11.08
CA GLU A 61 1.63 -0.04 11.65
C GLU A 61 1.28 1.00 10.56
N VAL A 62 0.21 1.78 10.78
CA VAL A 62 -0.26 2.78 9.81
C VAL A 62 0.83 3.81 9.47
N GLY A 63 1.63 4.24 10.45
CA GLY A 63 2.73 5.19 10.24
C GLY A 63 3.86 4.66 9.36
N GLN A 64 3.89 3.35 9.05
CA GLN A 64 4.83 2.79 8.08
C GLN A 64 4.29 2.86 6.64
N LEU A 65 2.99 3.13 6.47
CA LEU A 65 2.29 3.13 5.18
C LEU A 65 1.99 4.53 4.65
N THR A 66 2.32 5.58 5.41
CA THR A 66 2.13 6.99 5.03
C THR A 66 3.21 7.85 5.69
N LEU A 67 3.47 9.04 5.16
CA LEU A 67 4.30 10.08 5.79
C LEU A 67 3.46 11.10 6.56
N ASP A 68 2.13 11.01 6.46
CA ASP A 68 1.21 11.89 7.16
C ASP A 68 0.97 11.34 8.58
N ASP A 69 1.29 12.16 9.60
CA ASP A 69 1.06 11.88 11.03
C ASP A 69 -0.44 11.94 11.42
#